data_AF-A0A357FV91-F1
#
_entry.id   AF-A0A357FV91-F1
#
_cell.length_a   1.000
_cell.length_b   1.000
_cell.length_c   1.000
_cell.angle_alpha   90.00
_cell.angle_beta   90.00
_cell.angle_gamma   90.00
#
_symmetry.space_group_name_H-M   'P 1'
#
loop_
_entity.id
_entity.type
_entity.pdbx_description
1 polymer ?
#
loop_
_entity_poly.entity_id
_entity_poly.type
_entity_poly.pdbx_seq_one_letter_code
_entity_poly.pdbx_strand_id
1 'polypeptide(L)'
;MSAYESAFARTDVGTIEIKTIPAARLLVSQSDNSYFEANNGLFRPLFRYIQANDIAMTTPVEAAIEPGTMYFYVGSDYADLELKDTDEVTIIEVSERTVLSLGVRGGYSAKNFNSAQARLLTYLSEQDKWIATGPARAIYWNS
;
A
#
# COMPACT_ATOMS: atom_id res chain seq x y z
N MET A 1 -22.03 7.46 -4.26
CA MET A 1 -20.77 6.88 -3.76
C MET A 1 -19.67 7.85 -4.15
N SER A 2 -19.08 8.56 -3.19
CA SER A 2 -17.91 9.40 -3.49
C SER A 2 -16.79 8.46 -3.92
N ALA A 3 -16.28 8.60 -5.14
CA ALA A 3 -15.06 7.93 -5.51
C ALA A 3 -13.94 8.55 -4.66
N TYR A 4 -13.28 7.75 -3.85
CA TYR A 4 -12.08 8.20 -3.14
C TYR A 4 -11.03 8.63 -4.16
N GLU A 5 -10.22 9.64 -3.84
CA GLU A 5 -9.07 10.01 -4.66
C GLU A 5 -8.16 8.79 -4.84
N SER A 6 -7.65 8.60 -6.05
CA SER A 6 -6.74 7.52 -6.39
C SER A 6 -5.31 8.04 -6.34
N ALA A 7 -4.50 7.56 -5.39
CA ALA A 7 -3.11 7.99 -5.22
C ALA A 7 -2.22 7.66 -6.43
N PHE A 8 -2.57 6.62 -7.18
CA PHE A 8 -1.97 6.25 -8.46
C PHE A 8 -2.92 5.34 -9.25
N ALA A 9 -2.57 4.98 -10.48
CA ALA A 9 -3.41 4.11 -11.32
C ALA A 9 -3.32 2.63 -10.92
N ARG A 10 -4.43 1.89 -11.01
CA ARG A 10 -4.47 0.43 -10.80
C ARG A 10 -3.80 -0.31 -11.96
N THR A 11 -3.13 -1.41 -11.63
CA THR A 11 -2.67 -2.40 -12.61
C THR A 11 -3.83 -3.31 -13.02
N ASP A 12 -4.04 -3.46 -14.33
CA ASP A 12 -5.12 -4.27 -14.87
C ASP A 12 -5.04 -5.75 -14.44
N VAL A 13 -6.20 -6.35 -14.21
CA VAL A 13 -6.29 -7.75 -13.75
C VAL A 13 -5.69 -8.68 -14.81
N GLY A 14 -4.75 -9.51 -14.39
CA GLY A 14 -4.04 -10.45 -15.26
C GLY A 14 -2.75 -9.91 -15.86
N THR A 15 -2.51 -8.60 -15.74
CA THR A 15 -1.34 -7.93 -16.32
C THR A 15 -0.21 -7.81 -15.31
N ILE A 16 1.02 -8.06 -15.78
CA ILE A 16 2.25 -7.65 -15.11
C ILE A 16 2.79 -6.43 -15.83
N GLU A 17 3.07 -5.34 -15.10
CA GLU A 17 3.64 -4.12 -15.67
C GLU A 17 4.74 -3.55 -14.77
N ILE A 18 5.67 -2.83 -15.39
CA ILE A 18 6.60 -1.96 -14.67
C ILE A 18 6.03 -0.57 -14.72
N LYS A 19 5.81 0.03 -13.56
CA LYS A 19 5.22 1.37 -13.44
C LYS A 19 5.90 2.19 -12.37
N THR A 20 5.67 3.49 -12.45
CA THR A 20 6.10 4.44 -11.43
C THR A 20 4.94 4.74 -10.48
N ILE A 21 5.19 4.60 -9.18
CA ILE A 21 4.34 5.13 -8.11
C ILE A 21 4.94 6.48 -7.70
N PRO A 22 4.16 7.58 -7.74
CA PRO A 22 4.67 8.91 -7.42
C PRO A 22 5.17 9.00 -5.98
N ALA A 23 5.97 10.02 -5.70
CA ALA A 23 6.30 10.40 -4.33
C ALA A 23 5.02 10.69 -3.55
N ALA A 24 4.98 10.28 -2.28
CA ALA A 24 3.78 10.41 -1.46
C ALA A 24 4.12 10.59 0.01
N ARG A 25 3.22 11.24 0.72
CA ARG A 25 3.18 11.23 2.19
C ARG A 25 2.25 10.12 2.63
N LEU A 26 2.73 9.24 3.51
CA LEU A 26 2.00 8.07 4.00
C LEU A 26 1.77 8.16 5.50
N LEU A 27 0.57 7.79 5.92
CA LEU A 27 0.27 7.46 7.31
C LEU A 27 0.51 5.98 7.53
N VAL A 28 1.25 5.62 8.57
CA VAL A 28 1.76 4.28 8.80
C VAL A 28 1.31 3.75 10.14
N SER A 29 0.74 2.55 10.16
CA SER A 29 0.50 1.78 11.37
C SER A 29 1.20 0.43 11.23
N GLN A 30 1.83 -0.03 12.31
CA GLN A 30 2.66 -1.24 12.33
C GLN A 30 2.28 -2.15 13.50
N SER A 31 2.51 -3.45 13.31
CA SER A 31 2.33 -4.51 14.28
C SER A 31 3.56 -5.41 14.27
N ASP A 32 3.88 -6.05 15.40
CA ASP A 32 4.92 -7.08 15.48
C ASP A 32 4.47 -8.42 14.86
N ASN A 33 3.16 -8.64 14.73
CA ASN A 33 2.59 -9.77 14.00
C ASN A 33 2.48 -9.49 12.49
N SER A 34 2.23 -10.54 11.69
CA SER A 34 2.01 -10.41 10.25
C SER A 34 0.77 -9.58 9.92
N TYR A 35 0.75 -8.99 8.71
CA TYR A 35 -0.40 -8.20 8.24
C TYR A 35 -1.72 -8.98 8.29
N PHE A 36 -1.71 -10.26 7.91
CA PHE A 36 -2.93 -11.06 7.84
C PHE A 36 -3.51 -11.41 9.21
N GLU A 37 -2.71 -11.35 10.27
CA GLU A 37 -3.15 -11.52 11.65
C GLU A 37 -3.59 -10.18 12.28
N ALA A 38 -2.92 -9.08 11.90
CA ALA A 38 -3.08 -7.77 12.53
C ALA A 38 -3.99 -6.79 11.76
N ASN A 39 -4.49 -7.12 10.57
CA ASN A 39 -5.12 -6.18 9.63
C ASN A 39 -6.10 -5.17 10.26
N ASN A 40 -7.07 -5.65 11.06
CA ASN A 40 -8.04 -4.77 11.73
C ASN A 40 -7.39 -3.82 12.76
N GLY A 41 -6.35 -4.28 13.44
CA GLY A 41 -5.56 -3.50 14.38
C GLY A 41 -4.68 -2.44 13.69
N LEU A 42 -4.28 -2.68 12.44
CA LEU A 42 -3.53 -1.72 11.62
C LEU A 42 -4.43 -0.65 10.99
N PHE A 43 -5.66 -1.01 10.59
CA PHE A 43 -6.58 -0.09 9.92
C PHE A 43 -7.16 0.97 10.87
N ARG A 44 -7.58 0.57 12.08
CA ARG A 44 -8.32 1.43 13.00
C ARG A 44 -7.55 2.69 13.42
N PRO A 45 -6.25 2.62 13.78
CA PRO A 45 -5.45 3.81 14.08
C PRO A 45 -5.42 4.81 12.92
N LEU A 46 -5.12 4.33 11.71
CA LEU A 46 -5.07 5.17 10.51
C LEU A 46 -6.41 5.81 10.20
N PHE A 47 -7.50 5.06 10.32
CA PHE A 47 -8.84 5.59 10.08
C PHE A 47 -9.23 6.66 11.10
N ARG A 48 -8.95 6.45 12.39
CA ARG A 48 -9.17 7.47 13.42
C ARG A 48 -8.33 8.72 13.16
N TYR A 49 -7.09 8.53 12.71
CA TYR A 49 -6.18 9.63 12.42
C TYR A 49 -6.71 10.54 11.31
N ILE A 50 -7.13 9.98 10.17
CA ILE A 50 -7.67 10.79 9.08
C ILE A 50 -8.97 11.49 9.49
N GLN A 51 -9.82 10.84 10.30
CA GLN A 51 -11.04 11.45 10.81
C GLN A 51 -10.76 12.62 11.76
N ALA A 52 -9.76 12.49 12.65
CA ALA A 52 -9.41 13.54 13.59
C ALA A 52 -8.78 14.77 12.93
N ASN A 53 -8.25 14.62 11.71
CA ASN A 53 -7.59 15.68 10.94
C ASN A 53 -8.42 16.11 9.71
N ASP A 54 -9.69 15.68 9.60
CA ASP A 54 -10.58 15.97 8.46
C ASP A 54 -9.98 15.63 7.08
N ILE A 55 -9.17 14.56 7.03
CA ILE A 55 -8.54 14.06 5.81
C ILE A 55 -9.47 13.04 5.13
N ALA A 56 -9.73 13.22 3.83
CA ALA A 56 -10.46 12.27 3.03
C ALA A 56 -9.64 11.00 2.81
N MET A 57 -10.30 9.83 2.89
CA MET A 57 -9.69 8.56 2.54
C MET A 57 -9.30 8.54 1.05
N THR A 58 -8.14 7.97 0.75
CA THR A 58 -7.68 7.69 -0.61
C THR A 58 -7.67 6.19 -0.88
N THR A 59 -7.64 5.81 -2.16
CA THR A 59 -7.29 4.46 -2.59
C THR A 59 -5.96 4.48 -3.33
N PRO A 60 -5.17 3.40 -3.29
CA PRO A 60 -5.38 2.15 -2.55
C PRO A 60 -4.86 2.20 -1.11
N VAL A 61 -5.19 1.16 -0.33
CA VAL A 61 -4.44 0.81 0.90
C VAL A 61 -3.25 -0.06 0.51
N GLU A 62 -2.05 0.29 0.98
CA GLU A 62 -0.84 -0.50 0.79
C GLU A 62 -0.50 -1.26 2.07
N ALA A 63 0.05 -2.48 1.93
CA ALA A 63 0.44 -3.31 3.07
C ALA A 63 1.77 -4.03 2.85
N ALA A 64 2.65 -3.96 3.85
CA ALA A 64 3.78 -4.88 4.01
C ALA A 64 3.35 -6.05 4.90
N ILE A 65 3.79 -7.27 4.56
CA ILE A 65 3.23 -8.49 5.16
C ILE A 65 3.94 -8.93 6.44
N GLU A 66 5.28 -8.87 6.46
CA GLU A 66 6.11 -9.37 7.56
C GLU A 66 7.28 -8.40 7.85
N PRO A 67 7.26 -7.69 9.00
CA PRO A 67 6.12 -7.57 9.92
C PRO A 67 4.94 -6.85 9.26
N GLY A 68 3.76 -6.92 9.89
CA GLY A 68 2.54 -6.30 9.37
C GLY A 68 2.59 -4.78 9.45
N THR A 69 2.58 -4.11 8.30
CA THR A 69 2.49 -2.64 8.20
C THR A 69 1.40 -2.25 7.21
N MET A 70 0.56 -1.27 7.57
CA MET A 70 -0.45 -0.69 6.69
C MET A 70 -0.13 0.78 6.42
N TYR A 71 -0.37 1.20 5.18
CA TYR A 71 -0.13 2.55 4.71
C TYR A 71 -1.40 3.14 4.10
N PHE A 72 -1.79 4.34 4.56
CA PHE A 72 -2.74 5.20 3.87
C PHE A 72 -1.99 6.31 3.17
N TYR A 73 -2.39 6.60 1.93
CA TYR A 73 -1.90 7.76 1.19
C TYR A 73 -2.62 9.02 1.70
N VAL A 74 -1.86 10.11 1.85
CA VAL A 74 -2.44 11.43 2.09
C VAL A 74 -2.80 12.04 0.73
N GLY A 75 -4.06 12.44 0.57
CA GLY A 75 -4.55 13.06 -0.66
C GLY A 75 -3.85 14.37 -0.98
N SER A 76 -3.78 14.71 -2.26
CA SER A 76 -3.04 15.90 -2.74
C SER A 76 -3.57 17.21 -2.18
N ASP A 77 -4.88 17.28 -1.89
CA ASP A 77 -5.55 18.41 -1.23
C ASP A 77 -5.03 18.70 0.20
N TYR A 78 -4.29 17.76 0.79
CA TYR A 78 -3.77 17.84 2.17
C TYR A 78 -2.24 17.91 2.22
N ALA A 79 -1.58 18.19 1.09
CA ALA A 79 -0.11 18.23 1.01
C ALA A 79 0.52 19.23 2.00
N ASP A 80 -0.11 20.38 2.20
CA ASP A 80 0.38 21.46 3.07
C ASP A 80 -0.09 21.34 4.53
N LEU A 81 -0.86 20.29 4.87
CA LEU A 81 -1.38 20.10 6.21
C LEU A 81 -0.26 19.70 7.18
N GLU A 82 -0.10 20.43 8.29
CA GLU A 82 0.83 20.03 9.35
C GLU A 82 0.28 18.83 10.12
N LEU A 83 0.84 17.66 9.85
CA LEU A 83 0.52 16.41 10.54
C LEU A 83 1.65 16.05 11.51
N LYS A 84 1.25 15.46 12.65
CA LYS A 84 2.18 15.02 13.71
C LYS A 84 2.02 13.54 13.98
N ASP A 85 3.14 12.91 14.28
CA ASP A 85 3.17 11.53 14.74
C ASP A 85 2.39 11.36 16.05
N THR A 86 1.95 10.14 16.27
CA THR A 86 1.31 9.67 17.49
C THR A 86 1.91 8.32 17.88
N ASP A 87 1.53 7.78 19.04
CA ASP A 87 1.98 6.46 19.47
C ASP A 87 1.55 5.31 18.53
N GLU A 88 0.46 5.49 17.76
CA GLU A 88 -0.09 4.43 16.88
C GLU A 88 0.09 4.71 15.37
N VAL A 89 0.38 5.96 15.00
CA VAL A 89 0.49 6.42 13.60
C VAL A 89 1.72 7.28 13.43
N THR A 90 2.60 6.87 12.52
CA THR A 90 3.74 7.66 12.08
C THR A 90 3.51 8.18 10.66
N ILE A 91 4.14 9.30 10.35
CA ILE A 91 4.05 9.95 9.05
C ILE A 91 5.41 9.80 8.37
N ILE A 92 5.40 9.28 7.15
CA ILE A 92 6.62 9.16 6.35
C ILE A 92 6.44 9.80 4.99
N GLU A 93 7.54 10.29 4.44
CA GLU A 93 7.64 10.65 3.03
C GLU A 93 8.33 9.52 2.29
N VAL A 94 7.72 9.07 1.20
CA VAL A 94 8.34 8.13 0.28
C VAL A 94 8.62 8.87 -1.01
N SER A 95 9.85 8.72 -1.51
CA SER A 95 10.20 9.18 -2.85
C SER A 95 9.40 8.41 -3.90
N GLU A 96 9.44 8.89 -5.14
CA GLU A 96 8.97 8.13 -6.29
C GLU A 96 9.62 6.74 -6.32
N ARG A 97 8.84 5.70 -6.69
CA ARG A 97 9.28 4.31 -6.72
C ARG A 97 8.89 3.66 -8.05
N THR A 98 9.84 3.00 -8.70
CA THR A 98 9.55 2.08 -9.80
C THR A 98 9.22 0.70 -9.24
N VAL A 99 8.10 0.12 -9.65
CA VAL A 99 7.62 -1.18 -9.15
C VAL A 99 7.27 -2.11 -10.31
N LEU A 100 7.54 -3.40 -10.10
CA LEU A 100 6.89 -4.47 -10.86
C LEU A 100 5.55 -4.78 -10.19
N SER A 101 4.45 -4.59 -10.90
CA SER A 101 3.11 -4.73 -10.37
C SER A 101 2.34 -5.82 -11.11
N LEU A 102 1.56 -6.62 -10.38
CA LEU A 102 0.69 -7.64 -10.94
C LEU A 102 -0.75 -7.36 -10.49
N GLY A 103 -1.65 -7.16 -11.44
CA GLY A 103 -3.08 -7.05 -11.15
C GLY A 103 -3.70 -8.42 -10.90
N VAL A 104 -4.33 -8.61 -9.74
CA VAL A 104 -5.05 -9.84 -9.40
C VAL A 104 -6.50 -9.55 -9.01
N ARG A 105 -7.35 -10.58 -9.13
CA ARG A 105 -8.73 -10.59 -8.64
C ARG A 105 -8.87 -11.68 -7.57
N GLY A 106 -9.65 -11.40 -6.53
CA GLY A 106 -9.90 -12.32 -5.42
C GLY A 106 -9.88 -11.59 -4.07
N GLY A 107 -10.14 -12.32 -3.00
CA GLY A 107 -10.11 -11.78 -1.64
C GLY A 107 -8.70 -11.50 -1.13
N TYR A 108 -8.60 -10.64 -0.12
CA TYR A 108 -7.35 -10.24 0.53
C TYR A 108 -6.93 -11.32 1.53
N SER A 109 -6.09 -12.25 1.09
CA SER A 109 -5.64 -13.40 1.88
C SER A 109 -4.16 -13.70 1.65
N ALA A 110 -3.51 -14.30 2.65
CA ALA A 110 -2.11 -14.74 2.57
C ALA A 110 -1.88 -15.67 1.38
N LYS A 111 -2.80 -16.61 1.13
CA LYS A 111 -2.72 -17.53 -0.02
C LYS A 111 -2.67 -16.80 -1.36
N ASN A 112 -3.56 -15.82 -1.56
CA ASN A 112 -3.61 -15.06 -2.81
C ASN A 112 -2.39 -14.16 -2.96
N PHE A 113 -1.95 -13.51 -1.87
CA PHE A 113 -0.73 -12.71 -1.86
C PHE A 113 0.51 -13.55 -2.22
N ASN A 114 0.73 -14.68 -1.54
CA ASN A 114 1.88 -15.56 -1.79
C ASN A 114 1.89 -16.08 -3.23
N SER A 115 0.72 -16.43 -3.78
CA SER A 115 0.60 -16.87 -5.16
C SER A 115 0.94 -15.76 -6.17
N ALA A 116 0.51 -14.53 -5.89
CA ALA A 116 0.82 -13.37 -6.73
C ALA A 116 2.30 -12.97 -6.62
N GLN A 117 2.87 -12.99 -5.41
CA GLN A 117 4.28 -12.72 -5.15
C GLN A 117 5.17 -13.72 -5.89
N ALA A 118 4.86 -15.02 -5.84
CA ALA A 118 5.62 -16.03 -6.56
C ALA A 118 5.67 -15.73 -8.07
N ARG A 119 4.53 -15.35 -8.67
CA ARG A 119 4.47 -14.96 -10.09
C ARG A 119 5.33 -13.74 -10.42
N LEU A 120 5.32 -12.72 -9.56
CA LEU A 120 6.16 -11.53 -9.73
C LEU A 120 7.66 -11.89 -9.66
N LEU A 121 8.05 -12.72 -8.69
CA LEU A 121 9.45 -13.12 -8.52
C LEU A 121 9.92 -14.02 -9.66
N THR A 122 9.09 -14.94 -10.16
CA THR A 122 9.39 -15.73 -11.36
C THR A 122 9.61 -14.82 -12.57
N TYR A 123 8.67 -13.91 -12.86
CA TYR A 123 8.80 -12.97 -13.97
C TYR A 123 10.06 -12.10 -13.85
N LEU A 124 10.39 -11.64 -12.64
CA LEU A 124 11.60 -10.86 -12.40
C LEU A 124 12.87 -11.68 -12.63
N SER A 125 12.87 -12.99 -12.31
CA SER A 125 14.04 -13.86 -12.49
C SER A 125 14.36 -14.21 -13.95
N GLU A 126 13.42 -14.00 -14.86
CA GLU A 126 13.58 -14.26 -16.30
C GLU A 126 14.30 -13.13 -17.05
N GLN A 127 14.72 -12.08 -16.35
CA GLN A 127 15.35 -10.90 -16.93
C GLN A 127 16.44 -10.31 -16.02
N ASP A 128 17.37 -9.54 -16.60
CA ASP A 128 18.50 -8.95 -15.89
C ASP A 128 18.45 -7.42 -15.78
N LYS A 129 17.40 -6.78 -16.31
CA LYS A 129 17.28 -5.31 -16.37
C LYS A 129 16.88 -4.71 -15.02
N TRP A 130 16.07 -5.43 -14.24
CA TRP A 130 15.50 -4.98 -12.98
C TRP A 130 15.83 -5.96 -11.85
N ILE A 131 16.05 -5.42 -10.66
CA ILE A 131 16.24 -6.20 -9.43
C ILE A 131 15.28 -5.70 -8.35
N ALA A 132 14.77 -6.61 -7.53
CA ALA A 132 13.95 -6.24 -6.39
C ALA A 132 14.80 -5.56 -5.32
N THR A 133 14.38 -4.37 -4.89
CA THR A 133 15.05 -3.62 -3.82
C THR A 133 14.39 -3.84 -2.45
N GLY A 134 13.35 -4.66 -2.38
CA GLY A 134 12.64 -4.98 -1.16
C GLY A 134 11.54 -6.05 -1.36
N PRO A 135 10.86 -6.46 -0.27
CA PRO A 135 9.79 -7.43 -0.34
C PRO A 135 8.57 -6.88 -1.09
N ALA A 136 7.80 -7.78 -1.69
CA ALA A 136 6.53 -7.41 -2.33
C ALA A 136 5.54 -6.83 -1.30
N ARG A 137 4.76 -5.85 -1.73
CA ARG A 137 3.69 -5.23 -0.95
C ARG A 137 2.34 -5.55 -1.58
N ALA A 138 1.29 -5.63 -0.78
CA ALA A 138 -0.07 -5.80 -1.26
C ALA A 138 -0.73 -4.43 -1.47
N ILE A 139 -1.49 -4.29 -2.57
CA ILE A 139 -2.20 -3.06 -2.94
C ILE A 139 -3.68 -3.36 -3.07
N TYR A 140 -4.50 -2.75 -2.22
CA TYR A 140 -5.92 -3.04 -2.08
C TYR A 140 -6.76 -1.84 -2.51
N TRP A 141 -7.52 -2.02 -3.59
CA TRP A 141 -8.25 -0.93 -4.24
C TRP A 141 -9.64 -0.74 -3.66
N ASN A 142 -10.41 -1.82 -3.56
CA ASN A 142 -11.79 -1.83 -3.08
C ASN A 142 -12.09 -3.26 -2.62
N SER A 143 -12.50 -3.46 -1.37
CA SER A 143 -13.07 -4.74 -0.93
C SER A 143 -14.49 -4.88 -1.45
#